data_AF-A0A3S4FK77-F1
#
_entry.id   AF-A0A3S4FK77-F1
#
_cell.length_a   1.000
_cell.length_b   1.000
_cell.length_c   1.000
_cell.angle_alpha   90.00
_cell.angle_beta   90.00
_cell.angle_gamma   90.00
#
_symmetry.space_group_name_H-M   'P 1'
#
loop_
_entity.id
_entity.type
_entity.pdbx_description
1 polymer ?
#
loop_
_entity_poly.entity_id
_entity_poly.type
_entity_poly.pdbx_seq_one_letter_code
_entity_poly.pdbx_strand_id
1 'polypeptide(L)'
;MITHSFGIVNYLVLFGYLLAMMLVGVYFSRRQKTADDYFRGGGRVPGWAAGVSVFATTLSSITFMSIPAKAFTSDWTFIIGQYLAIAILPLVFYFYIPFFRKLKVTSAYEYLEARFDVRCRLFASMSFMLFHIGRIAIITFLTVLALRPFIAIDR
;
A
#
# COMPACT_ATOMS: atom_id res chain seq x y z
N MET A 1 -18.86 9.84 -29.62
CA MET A 1 -17.95 10.29 -28.55
C MET A 1 -16.56 10.31 -29.15
N ILE A 2 -15.95 11.49 -29.34
CA ILE A 2 -14.62 11.59 -29.96
C ILE A 2 -13.62 11.07 -28.93
N THR A 3 -13.17 9.83 -29.08
CA THR A 3 -12.06 9.29 -28.28
C THR A 3 -10.77 9.88 -28.83
N HIS A 4 -10.30 10.97 -28.22
CA HIS A 4 -8.93 11.41 -28.43
C HIS A 4 -8.01 10.26 -27.97
N SER A 5 -7.17 9.78 -28.88
CA SER A 5 -6.13 8.80 -28.56
C SER A 5 -5.26 9.35 -27.43
N PHE A 6 -4.92 8.51 -26.45
CA PHE A 6 -4.12 8.90 -25.26
C PHE A 6 -2.83 9.63 -25.63
N GLY A 7 -2.29 9.42 -26.84
CA GLY A 7 -1.16 10.16 -27.37
C GLY A 7 0.18 9.48 -27.06
N ILE A 8 1.09 9.53 -28.02
CA ILE A 8 2.36 8.79 -27.94
C ILE A 8 3.24 9.26 -26.78
N VAL A 9 3.28 10.56 -26.51
CA VAL A 9 4.06 11.14 -25.39
C VAL A 9 3.56 10.61 -24.05
N ASN A 10 2.23 10.53 -23.85
CA ASN A 10 1.66 10.02 -22.61
C ASN A 10 1.94 8.52 -22.41
N TYR A 11 1.89 7.73 -23.49
CA TYR A 11 2.32 6.33 -23.44
C TYR A 11 3.80 6.18 -23.09
N LEU A 12 4.69 7.00 -23.67
CA LEU A 12 6.12 6.97 -23.36
C LEU A 12 6.38 7.26 -21.88
N VAL A 13 5.69 8.25 -21.30
CA VAL A 13 5.80 8.56 -19.86
C VAL A 13 5.30 7.38 -19.01
N LEU A 14 4.15 6.80 -19.36
CA LEU A 14 3.58 5.65 -18.66
C LEU A 14 4.51 4.43 -18.68
N PHE A 15 4.97 4.02 -19.87
CA PHE A 15 5.87 2.88 -20.00
C PHE A 15 7.25 3.16 -19.39
N GLY A 16 7.74 4.41 -19.45
CA GLY A 16 8.95 4.82 -18.75
C GLY A 16 8.82 4.65 -17.23
N TYR A 17 7.70 5.04 -16.64
CA TYR A 17 7.40 4.82 -15.22
C TYR A 17 7.37 3.32 -14.87
N LEU A 18 6.64 2.50 -15.65
CA LEU A 18 6.56 1.05 -15.41
C LEU A 18 7.93 0.38 -15.52
N LEU A 19 8.73 0.77 -16.50
CA LEU A 19 10.09 0.28 -16.67
C LEU A 19 10.97 0.67 -15.47
N ALA A 20 10.88 1.91 -14.98
CA ALA A 20 11.61 2.33 -13.79
C ALA A 20 11.24 1.50 -12.55
N MET A 21 9.94 1.24 -12.34
CA MET A 21 9.48 0.36 -11.23
C MET A 21 10.04 -1.05 -11.34
N MET A 22 10.03 -1.63 -12.55
CA MET A 22 10.60 -2.95 -12.80
C MET A 22 12.11 -2.99 -12.55
N LEU A 23 12.85 -1.97 -13.01
CA LEU A 23 14.31 -1.87 -12.80
C LEU A 23 14.67 -1.77 -11.31
N VAL A 24 13.89 -1.03 -10.51
CA VAL A 24 14.06 -0.99 -9.05
C VAL A 24 13.89 -2.38 -8.45
N GLY A 25 12.85 -3.12 -8.86
CA GLY A 25 12.62 -4.51 -8.43
C GLY A 25 13.80 -5.44 -8.77
N VAL A 26 14.27 -5.40 -10.03
CA VAL A 26 15.42 -6.21 -10.47
C VAL A 26 16.69 -5.84 -9.70
N TYR A 27 16.94 -4.56 -9.44
CA TYR A 27 18.11 -4.11 -8.68
C TYR A 27 18.12 -4.67 -7.26
N PHE A 28 16.98 -4.62 -6.55
CA PHE A 28 16.88 -5.14 -5.18
C PHE A 28 16.74 -6.66 -5.09
N SER A 29 16.29 -7.34 -6.15
CA SER A 29 16.18 -8.81 -6.20
C SER A 29 17.53 -9.50 -5.92
N ARG A 30 18.63 -8.90 -6.37
CA ARG A 30 20.00 -9.41 -6.19
C ARG A 30 20.44 -9.47 -4.72
N ARG A 31 19.74 -8.78 -3.82
CA ARG A 31 20.05 -8.70 -2.39
C ARG A 31 19.20 -9.64 -1.54
N GLN A 32 18.29 -10.41 -2.15
CA GLN A 32 17.36 -11.29 -1.46
C GLN A 32 17.96 -12.70 -1.26
N LYS A 33 18.67 -12.91 -0.14
CA LYS A 33 19.28 -14.21 0.18
C LYS A 33 18.54 -14.98 1.27
N THR A 34 17.84 -14.28 2.15
CA THR A 34 17.15 -14.85 3.31
C THR A 34 15.73 -14.28 3.44
N ALA A 35 14.89 -14.94 4.24
CA ALA A 35 13.56 -14.41 4.57
C ALA A 35 13.64 -13.06 5.31
N ASP A 36 14.68 -12.82 6.10
CA ASP A 36 14.92 -11.53 6.78
C ASP A 36 15.24 -10.41 5.78
N ASP A 37 16.01 -10.71 4.72
CA ASP A 37 16.24 -9.76 3.63
C ASP A 37 14.93 -9.39 2.92
N TYR A 38 14.04 -10.37 2.73
CA TYR A 38 12.79 -10.20 1.99
C TYR A 38 11.71 -9.46 2.78
N PHE A 39 11.48 -9.85 4.03
CA PHE A 39 10.40 -9.30 4.85
C PHE A 39 10.81 -8.09 5.71
N ARG A 40 12.09 -8.01 6.12
CA ARG A 40 12.58 -6.97 7.04
C ARG A 40 13.61 -6.06 6.41
N GLY A 41 13.96 -6.30 5.14
CA GLY A 41 14.96 -5.52 4.42
C GLY A 41 16.37 -5.64 5.00
N GLY A 42 16.63 -6.64 5.86
CA GLY A 42 17.87 -6.78 6.61
C GLY A 42 18.24 -5.57 7.47
N GLY A 43 17.26 -4.78 7.91
CA GLY A 43 17.48 -3.56 8.70
C GLY A 43 18.14 -2.39 7.94
N ARG A 44 18.20 -2.45 6.61
CA ARG A 44 18.91 -1.46 5.76
C ARG A 44 18.06 -0.25 5.33
N VAL A 45 16.76 -0.25 5.64
CA VAL A 45 15.83 0.78 5.17
C VAL A 45 15.89 2.00 6.11
N PRO A 46 16.24 3.20 5.61
CA PRO A 46 16.25 4.41 6.44
C PRO A 46 14.83 4.84 6.80
N GLY A 47 14.68 5.50 7.95
CA GLY A 47 13.38 5.84 8.52
C GLY A 47 12.48 6.67 7.61
N TRP A 48 13.04 7.63 6.86
CA TRP A 48 12.27 8.44 5.90
C TRP A 48 11.69 7.60 4.77
N ALA A 49 12.46 6.63 4.24
CA ALA A 49 12.01 5.76 3.16
C ALA A 49 10.92 4.80 3.64
N ALA A 50 11.06 4.27 4.87
CA ALA A 50 10.01 3.49 5.50
C ALA A 50 8.73 4.32 5.70
N GLY A 51 8.83 5.58 6.13
CA GLY A 51 7.69 6.48 6.30
C GLY A 51 6.94 6.76 4.99
N VAL A 52 7.68 7.08 3.91
CA VAL A 52 7.11 7.25 2.56
C VAL A 52 6.43 5.96 2.09
N SER A 53 7.04 4.80 2.34
CA SER A 53 6.44 3.50 2.01
C SER A 53 5.13 3.25 2.75
N VAL A 54 5.04 3.59 4.04
CA VAL A 54 3.80 3.45 4.83
C VAL A 54 2.70 4.33 4.26
N PHE A 55 3.01 5.58 3.93
CA PHE A 55 2.06 6.51 3.31
C PHE A 55 1.59 6.01 1.93
N ALA A 56 2.50 5.55 1.08
CA ALA A 56 2.18 5.00 -0.23
C ALA A 56 1.39 3.67 -0.15
N THR A 57 1.52 2.90 0.94
CA THR A 57 0.77 1.63 1.13
C THR A 57 -0.69 1.89 1.51
N THR A 58 -0.96 2.93 2.30
CA THR A 58 -2.32 3.27 2.75
C THR A 58 -3.09 3.99 1.65
N LEU A 59 -2.42 4.86 0.88
CA LEU A 59 -3.00 5.56 -0.26
C LEU A 59 -3.12 4.63 -1.47
N SER A 60 -4.32 4.57 -2.07
CA SER A 60 -4.59 3.72 -3.24
C SER A 60 -5.48 4.44 -4.25
N SER A 61 -5.78 3.78 -5.37
CA SER A 61 -6.76 4.28 -6.36
C SER A 61 -8.12 4.60 -5.73
N ILE A 62 -8.52 3.86 -4.67
CA ILE A 62 -9.73 4.15 -3.88
C ILE A 62 -9.68 5.59 -3.36
N THR A 63 -8.63 5.95 -2.62
CA THR A 63 -8.49 7.30 -2.05
C THR A 63 -8.37 8.35 -3.15
N PHE A 64 -7.56 8.06 -4.18
CA PHE A 64 -7.29 8.98 -5.28
C PHE A 64 -8.55 9.39 -6.04
N MET A 65 -9.50 8.45 -6.23
CA MET A 65 -10.76 8.73 -6.93
C MET A 65 -11.86 9.20 -5.98
N SER A 66 -12.03 8.52 -4.84
CA SER A 66 -13.19 8.73 -3.97
C SER A 66 -13.13 10.04 -3.18
N ILE A 67 -11.95 10.51 -2.78
CA ILE A 67 -11.84 11.76 -2.01
C ILE A 67 -12.20 12.98 -2.87
N PRO A 68 -11.65 13.17 -4.09
CA PRO A 68 -12.10 14.26 -4.95
C PRO A 68 -13.58 14.16 -5.31
N ALA A 69 -14.08 12.96 -5.63
CA ALA A 69 -15.49 12.74 -5.92
C ALA A 69 -16.39 13.15 -4.74
N LYS A 70 -16.04 12.73 -3.51
CA LYS A 70 -16.77 13.08 -2.28
C LYS A 70 -16.77 14.59 -2.04
N ALA A 71 -15.61 15.24 -2.19
CA ALA A 71 -15.48 16.69 -2.02
C ALA A 71 -16.28 17.47 -3.08
N PHE A 72 -16.36 16.94 -4.30
CA PHE A 72 -17.16 17.53 -5.38
C PHE A 72 -18.67 17.39 -5.13
N THR A 73 -19.12 16.22 -4.67
CA THR A 73 -20.56 15.95 -4.49
C THR A 73 -21.11 16.38 -3.13
N SER A 74 -20.25 16.67 -2.16
CA SER A 74 -20.69 17.00 -0.79
C SER A 74 -19.77 18.00 -0.09
N ASP A 75 -18.89 17.54 0.79
CA ASP A 75 -18.08 18.39 1.66
C ASP A 75 -16.72 17.74 1.97
N TRP A 76 -15.95 18.40 2.84
CA TRP A 76 -14.60 18.01 3.21
C TRP A 76 -14.52 17.25 4.54
N THR A 77 -15.64 16.82 5.13
CA THR A 77 -15.66 16.18 6.46
C THR A 77 -14.73 14.98 6.58
N PHE A 78 -14.48 14.26 5.47
CA PHE A 78 -13.60 13.10 5.42
C PHE A 78 -12.11 13.44 5.66
N ILE A 79 -11.70 14.71 5.47
CA ILE A 79 -10.32 15.14 5.75
C ILE A 79 -9.98 15.00 7.24
N ILE A 80 -10.97 15.03 8.13
CA ILE A 80 -10.80 14.81 9.57
C ILE A 80 -10.13 13.45 9.81
N GLY A 81 -10.47 12.43 9.03
CA GLY A 81 -9.83 11.11 9.12
C GLY A 81 -8.32 11.15 8.86
N GLN A 82 -7.86 12.01 7.95
CA GLN A 82 -6.44 12.18 7.67
C GLN A 82 -5.70 12.85 8.83
N TYR A 83 -6.31 13.85 9.48
CA TYR A 83 -5.75 14.48 10.68
C TYR A 83 -5.71 13.50 11.86
N LEU A 84 -6.75 12.68 12.04
CA LEU A 84 -6.77 11.63 13.07
C LEU A 84 -5.68 10.58 12.84
N ALA A 85 -5.43 10.19 11.59
CA ALA A 85 -4.35 9.26 11.26
C ALA A 85 -2.96 9.79 11.66
N ILE A 86 -2.75 11.11 11.62
CA ILE A 86 -1.53 11.76 12.13
C ILE A 86 -1.55 11.83 13.66
N ALA A 87 -2.69 12.19 14.25
CA ALA A 87 -2.85 12.37 15.70
C ALA A 87 -2.57 11.09 16.50
N ILE A 88 -2.81 9.89 15.93
CA ILE A 88 -2.52 8.61 16.59
C ILE A 88 -1.03 8.20 16.52
N LEU A 89 -0.21 8.82 15.67
CA LEU A 89 1.18 8.40 15.46
C LEU A 89 2.04 8.44 16.75
N PRO A 90 1.93 9.45 17.64
CA PRO A 90 2.66 9.44 18.91
C PRO A 90 2.28 8.24 19.77
N LEU A 91 0.99 7.89 19.84
CA LEU A 91 0.51 6.73 20.61
C LEU A 91 1.08 5.42 20.04
N VAL A 92 1.04 5.26 18.72
CA VAL A 92 1.66 4.10 18.04
C VAL A 92 3.17 4.05 18.33
N PHE A 93 3.86 5.19 18.28
CA PHE A 93 5.29 5.27 18.52
C PHE A 93 5.67 4.91 19.96
N TYR A 94 4.95 5.40 20.97
CA TYR A 94 5.32 5.14 22.37
C TYR A 94 4.87 3.76 22.86
N PHE A 95 3.70 3.27 22.45
CA PHE A 95 3.12 2.05 23.02
C PHE A 95 3.32 0.80 22.14
N TYR A 96 3.30 0.93 20.81
CA TYR A 96 3.30 -0.23 19.91
C TYR A 96 4.68 -0.51 19.30
N ILE A 97 5.38 0.51 18.81
CA ILE A 97 6.69 0.33 18.14
C ILE A 97 7.75 -0.35 19.04
N PRO A 98 7.95 0.02 20.32
CA PRO A 98 8.97 -0.58 21.15
C PRO A 98 8.73 -2.08 21.35
N PHE A 99 7.46 -2.46 21.43
CA PHE A 99 7.02 -3.83 21.58
C PHE A 99 7.35 -4.68 20.33
N PHE A 100 6.93 -4.22 19.14
CA PHE A 100 7.23 -4.93 17.88
C PHE A 100 8.73 -5.02 17.59
N ARG A 101 9.51 -3.97 17.94
CA ARG A 101 10.97 -3.99 17.76
C ARG A 101 11.67 -5.00 18.69
N LYS A 102 11.19 -5.17 19.92
CA LYS A 102 11.75 -6.13 20.89
C LYS A 102 11.50 -7.58 20.49
N LEU A 103 10.29 -7.88 20.00
CA LEU A 103 9.92 -9.24 19.63
C LEU A 103 10.62 -9.76 18.37
N LYS A 104 11.21 -8.87 17.56
CA LYS A 104 11.84 -9.22 16.27
C LYS A 104 10.95 -10.12 15.40
N VAL A 105 9.64 -9.91 15.45
CA VAL A 105 8.66 -10.70 14.70
C VAL A 105 8.70 -10.37 13.22
N THR A 106 8.42 -11.36 12.39
CA THR A 106 8.29 -11.16 10.93
C THR A 106 6.85 -10.81 10.59
N SER A 107 5.89 -11.39 11.30
CA SER A 107 4.46 -11.07 11.23
C SER A 107 3.98 -10.36 12.49
N ALA A 108 3.21 -9.28 12.34
CA ALA A 108 2.57 -8.62 13.48
C ALA A 108 1.66 -9.57 14.28
N TYR A 109 1.12 -10.62 13.65
CA TYR A 109 0.23 -11.59 14.30
C TYR A 109 0.94 -12.59 15.21
N GLU A 110 2.27 -12.73 15.11
CA GLU A 110 3.06 -13.50 16.08
C GLU A 110 2.88 -12.97 17.51
N TYR A 111 2.60 -11.67 17.65
CA TYR A 111 2.22 -11.10 18.95
C TYR A 111 0.99 -11.79 19.56
N LEU A 112 -0.02 -12.08 18.75
CA LEU A 112 -1.27 -12.66 19.26
C LEU A 112 -1.05 -14.06 19.81
N GLU A 113 -0.10 -14.82 19.24
CA GLU A 113 0.30 -16.10 19.80
C GLU A 113 1.07 -15.93 21.11
N ALA A 114 2.01 -14.98 21.18
CA ALA A 114 2.76 -14.70 22.39
C ALA A 114 1.87 -14.20 23.55
N ARG A 115 0.77 -13.50 23.24
CA ARG A 115 -0.14 -12.92 24.23
C ARG A 115 -1.34 -13.81 24.56
N PHE A 116 -1.83 -14.58 23.60
CA PHE A 116 -3.03 -15.40 23.71
C PHE A 116 -2.72 -16.85 23.33
N ASP A 117 -2.94 -17.23 22.07
CA ASP A 117 -2.65 -18.56 21.55
C ASP A 117 -2.50 -18.57 20.01
N VAL A 118 -2.12 -19.73 19.47
CA VAL A 118 -1.95 -19.95 18.02
C VAL A 118 -3.25 -19.75 17.24
N ARG A 119 -4.42 -19.99 17.84
CA ARG A 119 -5.72 -19.85 17.16
C ARG A 119 -5.99 -18.38 16.85
N CYS A 120 -5.71 -17.48 17.80
CA CYS A 120 -5.79 -16.04 17.58
C CYS A 120 -4.84 -15.56 16.47
N ARG A 121 -3.59 -16.05 16.46
CA ARG A 121 -2.62 -15.74 15.39
C ARG A 121 -3.12 -16.16 14.02
N LEU A 122 -3.58 -17.41 13.89
CA LEU A 122 -4.04 -17.96 12.62
C LEU A 122 -5.29 -17.24 12.12
N PHE A 123 -6.27 -16.99 13.00
CA PHE A 123 -7.48 -16.26 12.64
C PHE A 123 -7.17 -14.87 12.10
N ALA A 124 -6.35 -14.09 12.81
CA ALA A 124 -5.98 -12.74 12.39
C ALA A 124 -5.15 -12.74 11.09
N SER A 125 -4.21 -13.68 10.95
CA SER A 125 -3.38 -13.81 9.74
C SER A 125 -4.23 -14.17 8.52
N MET A 126 -5.14 -15.15 8.64
CA MET A 126 -6.04 -15.55 7.55
C MET A 126 -6.98 -14.41 7.17
N SER A 127 -7.55 -13.72 8.16
CA SER A 127 -8.43 -12.58 7.93
C SER A 127 -7.71 -11.46 7.17
N PHE A 128 -6.46 -11.16 7.55
CA PHE A 128 -5.63 -10.17 6.86
C PHE A 128 -5.31 -10.55 5.42
N MET A 129 -4.92 -11.81 5.19
CA MET A 129 -4.60 -12.32 3.84
C MET A 129 -5.83 -12.25 2.93
N LEU A 130 -6.99 -12.74 3.40
CA LEU A 130 -8.24 -12.70 2.64
C LEU A 130 -8.67 -11.25 2.34
N PHE A 131 -8.59 -10.37 3.33
CA PHE A 131 -8.88 -8.95 3.14
C PHE A 131 -7.96 -8.31 2.09
N HIS A 132 -6.65 -8.61 2.13
CA HIS A 132 -5.69 -8.05 1.17
C HIS A 132 -5.90 -8.56 -0.25
N ILE A 133 -6.29 -9.83 -0.43
CA ILE A 133 -6.68 -10.35 -1.75
C ILE A 133 -7.85 -9.53 -2.31
N GLY A 134 -8.90 -9.30 -1.51
CA GLY A 134 -10.02 -8.45 -1.91
C GLY A 134 -9.62 -7.01 -2.19
N ARG A 135 -8.77 -6.42 -1.34
CA ARG A 135 -8.24 -5.07 -1.52
C ARG A 135 -7.49 -4.92 -2.84
N ILE A 136 -6.62 -5.87 -3.20
CA ILE A 136 -5.89 -5.84 -4.47
C ILE A 136 -6.86 -5.89 -5.65
N ALA A 137 -7.84 -6.81 -5.63
CA ALA A 137 -8.85 -6.91 -6.69
C ALA A 137 -9.63 -5.59 -6.87
N ILE A 138 -10.08 -4.96 -5.78
CA ILE A 138 -10.82 -3.69 -5.82
C ILE A 138 -9.94 -2.56 -6.36
N ILE A 139 -8.69 -2.44 -5.87
CA ILE A 139 -7.76 -1.40 -6.32
C ILE A 139 -7.49 -1.52 -7.82
N THR A 140 -7.24 -2.74 -8.32
CA THR A 140 -7.04 -3.00 -9.73
C THR A 140 -8.30 -2.68 -10.54
N PHE A 141 -9.47 -3.14 -10.10
CA PHE A 141 -10.75 -2.88 -10.76
C PHE A 141 -11.04 -1.38 -10.90
N LEU A 142 -10.89 -0.61 -9.81
CA LEU A 142 -11.13 0.83 -9.84
C LEU A 142 -10.13 1.57 -10.74
N THR A 143 -8.87 1.12 -10.75
CA THR A 143 -7.85 1.70 -11.64
C THR A 143 -8.22 1.46 -13.11
N VAL A 144 -8.66 0.24 -13.46
CA VAL A 144 -9.14 -0.07 -14.81
C VAL A 144 -10.39 0.74 -15.14
N LEU A 145 -11.36 0.82 -14.24
CA LEU A 145 -12.59 1.59 -14.44
C LEU A 145 -12.31 3.07 -14.71
N ALA A 146 -11.34 3.65 -13.99
CA ALA A 146 -10.93 5.04 -14.18
C ALA A 146 -10.24 5.29 -15.52
N LEU A 147 -9.37 4.36 -15.94
CA LEU A 147 -8.51 4.56 -17.10
C LEU A 147 -9.14 4.10 -18.42
N ARG A 148 -10.01 3.08 -18.40
CA ARG A 148 -10.58 2.45 -19.60
C ARG A 148 -11.24 3.44 -20.57
N PRO A 149 -12.02 4.45 -20.15
CA PRO A 149 -12.63 5.39 -21.09
C PRO A 149 -11.62 6.25 -21.87
N PHE A 150 -10.41 6.39 -21.35
CA PHE A 150 -9.37 7.28 -21.88
C PHE A 150 -8.22 6.53 -22.58
N ILE A 151 -8.09 5.23 -22.31
CA ILE A 151 -7.03 4.37 -22.81
C ILE A 151 -7.64 3.27 -23.68
N ALA A 152 -7.60 3.47 -25.00
CA ALA A 152 -8.19 2.58 -26.00
C ALA A 152 -7.31 1.34 -26.29
N ILE A 153 -6.94 0.57 -25.27
CA ILE A 153 -6.08 -0.63 -25.41
C ILE A 153 -6.90 -1.88 -25.77
N ASP A 154 -8.14 -1.98 -25.32
CA ASP A 154 -9.05 -3.08 -25.64
C ASP A 154 -10.46 -2.50 -25.82
N ARG A 155 -11.08 -2.71 -26.99
CA ARG A 155 -12.40 -2.14 -27.32
C ARG A 155 -13.52 -3.04 -26.79
#